data_AF-A0AAW0FLI1-F1
#
_entry.id   AF-A0AAW0FLI1-F1
#
_cell.length_a   1.000
_cell.length_b   1.000
_cell.length_c   1.000
_cell.angle_alpha   90.00
_cell.angle_beta   90.00
_cell.angle_gamma   90.00
#
_symmetry.space_group_name_H-M   'P 1'
#
loop_
_entity.id
_entity.type
_entity.pdbx_description
1 polymer ?
#
loop_
_entity_poly.entity_id
_entity_poly.type
_entity_poly.pdbx_seq_one_letter_code
_entity_poly.pdbx_strand_id
1 'polypeptide(L)'
;MCNSTQQHCPSSLVSMLHGLISGHRPSLTLLTLAGMTATKAGSSADGKKVLSCRDKDKNRIKNWFYNSKLDKDESKEKPVVLDLTKVKKKKIHPYQAYLRLYRDELKPLLDEQWEMQIKDLLAGAPPPECLVFTRKVAETFLAGEPDDVKAAVERAQCDNTMEMEEDEEARAKALRRTIAGIPKMIQITAENIERETG
;
A
#
# COMPACT_ATOMS: atom_id res chain seq x y z
N MET A 1 -27.51 21.02 52.36
CA MET A 1 -27.93 19.74 52.97
C MET A 1 -28.85 19.04 52.00
N CYS A 2 -28.36 18.00 51.32
CA CYS A 2 -29.13 16.91 50.70
C CYS A 2 -28.13 15.78 50.46
N ASN A 3 -28.16 14.80 51.35
CA ASN A 3 -27.42 13.56 51.27
C ASN A 3 -28.06 12.66 50.22
N SER A 4 -27.27 11.99 49.37
CA SER A 4 -27.70 10.72 48.81
C SER A 4 -26.51 9.83 48.45
N THR A 5 -26.34 8.85 49.32
CA THR A 5 -25.54 7.63 49.28
C THR A 5 -25.81 6.78 48.03
N GLN A 6 -24.76 6.29 47.35
CA GLN A 6 -24.69 4.96 46.70
C GLN A 6 -23.20 4.55 46.64
N GLN A 7 -22.74 3.65 47.51
CA GLN A 7 -22.71 2.17 47.37
C GLN A 7 -21.63 1.66 46.40
N HIS A 8 -20.57 1.11 47.02
CA HIS A 8 -19.58 0.21 46.44
C HIS A 8 -20.21 -1.11 45.96
N CYS A 9 -19.71 -1.62 44.83
CA CYS A 9 -19.62 -3.06 44.56
C CYS A 9 -18.22 -3.41 44.00
N PRO A 10 -17.51 -4.41 44.56
CA PRO A 10 -16.24 -4.90 44.07
C PRO A 10 -16.38 -6.24 43.31
N SER A 11 -15.75 -6.37 42.15
CA SER A 11 -15.52 -7.64 41.42
C SER A 11 -14.85 -7.28 40.08
N SER A 12 -13.90 -7.99 39.50
CA SER A 12 -13.20 -9.23 39.81
C SER A 12 -11.93 -9.19 38.95
N LEU A 13 -10.78 -9.48 39.55
CA LEU A 13 -9.53 -9.80 38.85
C LEU A 13 -9.78 -11.01 37.93
N VAL A 14 -9.54 -10.84 36.62
CA VAL A 14 -9.34 -11.98 35.71
C VAL A 14 -7.90 -11.95 35.23
N SER A 15 -7.16 -12.86 35.84
CA SER A 15 -5.81 -13.29 35.52
C SER A 15 -5.68 -13.90 34.13
N MET A 16 -4.47 -13.72 33.57
CA MET A 16 -3.70 -14.68 32.79
C MET A 16 -4.18 -15.08 31.39
N LEU A 17 -3.42 -14.65 30.39
CA LEU A 17 -3.07 -15.49 29.23
C LEU A 17 -1.67 -15.10 28.73
N HIS A 18 -0.71 -15.95 29.08
CA HIS A 18 0.67 -15.95 28.60
C HIS A 18 0.89 -17.20 27.73
N GLY A 19 1.68 -17.06 26.66
CA GLY A 19 2.32 -18.14 25.91
C GLY A 19 1.53 -18.61 24.68
N LEU A 20 2.14 -18.98 23.55
CA LEU A 20 3.54 -19.28 23.26
C LEU A 20 3.76 -19.23 21.73
N ILE A 21 4.92 -18.71 21.35
CA ILE A 21 5.44 -18.65 19.98
C ILE A 21 6.11 -20.00 19.67
N SER A 22 5.79 -20.60 18.52
CA SER A 22 6.60 -21.63 17.85
C SER A 22 6.15 -21.64 16.38
N GLY A 23 6.99 -21.45 15.36
CA GLY A 23 8.41 -21.75 15.26
C GLY A 23 8.61 -23.01 14.41
N HIS A 24 8.28 -22.95 13.11
CA HIS A 24 8.58 -24.05 12.20
C HIS A 24 9.00 -23.55 10.80
N ARG A 25 10.30 -23.55 10.55
CA ARG A 25 10.91 -23.45 9.22
C ARG A 25 11.24 -24.86 8.74
N PRO A 26 10.77 -25.32 7.58
CA PRO A 26 11.27 -26.55 7.00
C PRO A 26 12.61 -26.35 6.30
N SER A 27 13.47 -27.33 6.60
CA SER A 27 14.86 -27.55 6.21
C SER A 27 15.06 -27.75 4.70
N LEU A 28 16.24 -27.30 4.23
CA LEU A 28 16.85 -27.65 2.95
C LEU A 28 17.20 -29.14 2.93
N THR A 29 16.91 -29.83 1.84
CA THR A 29 17.49 -31.13 1.50
C THR A 29 18.19 -31.06 0.15
N LEU A 30 19.45 -31.48 0.20
CA LEU A 30 20.41 -31.67 -0.87
C LEU A 30 19.88 -32.58 -1.98
N LEU A 31 20.06 -32.17 -3.24
CA LEU A 31 19.96 -33.07 -4.38
C LEU A 31 21.36 -33.45 -4.87
N THR A 32 21.65 -34.74 -4.76
CA THR A 32 22.90 -35.38 -5.12
C THR A 32 23.03 -35.54 -6.65
N LEU A 33 24.28 -35.37 -7.09
CA LEU A 33 24.84 -35.55 -8.42
C LEU A 33 24.87 -37.03 -8.86
N ALA A 34 24.45 -37.36 -10.09
CA ALA A 34 25.07 -38.40 -10.94
C ALA A 34 24.35 -38.53 -12.31
N GLY A 35 25.13 -38.72 -13.37
CA GLY A 35 24.62 -39.28 -14.64
C GLY A 35 25.11 -38.61 -15.92
N MET A 36 26.42 -38.72 -16.21
CA MET A 36 26.98 -38.48 -17.54
C MET A 36 26.64 -39.65 -18.47
N THR A 37 26.11 -39.38 -19.66
CA THR A 37 26.47 -40.17 -20.85
C THR A 37 26.69 -39.24 -22.04
N ALA A 38 27.83 -39.45 -22.67
CA ALA A 38 28.30 -38.74 -23.84
C ALA A 38 27.70 -39.34 -25.11
N THR A 39 27.31 -38.48 -26.06
CA THR A 39 27.29 -38.82 -27.48
C THR A 39 28.01 -37.74 -28.26
N LYS A 40 28.73 -38.22 -29.27
CA LYS A 40 29.84 -37.61 -29.99
C LYS A 40 29.39 -37.20 -31.39
N ALA A 41 30.00 -36.11 -31.86
CA ALA A 41 30.24 -35.68 -33.24
C ALA A 41 29.08 -35.07 -34.07
N GLY A 42 29.40 -33.91 -34.64
CA GLY A 42 28.65 -33.24 -35.70
C GLY A 42 29.22 -31.84 -35.97
N SER A 43 30.32 -31.77 -36.73
CA SER A 43 30.94 -30.53 -37.22
C SER A 43 30.02 -29.82 -38.21
N SER A 44 29.78 -28.51 -38.05
CA SER A 44 29.40 -27.63 -39.16
C SER A 44 29.84 -26.20 -38.91
N ALA A 45 30.44 -25.61 -39.95
CA ALA A 45 31.12 -24.34 -39.95
C ALA A 45 30.12 -23.19 -40.13
N ASP A 46 29.95 -22.37 -39.10
CA ASP A 46 29.64 -20.95 -39.20
C ASP A 46 30.13 -20.30 -37.90
N GLY A 47 31.14 -19.45 -38.01
CA GLY A 47 31.96 -18.95 -36.90
C GLY A 47 31.25 -17.95 -35.97
N LYS A 48 30.10 -18.29 -35.39
CA LYS A 48 29.63 -17.70 -34.15
C LYS A 48 30.33 -18.42 -33.01
N LYS A 49 31.36 -17.81 -32.42
CA LYS A 49 31.96 -18.29 -31.15
C LYS A 49 30.83 -18.45 -30.14
N VAL A 50 30.39 -19.68 -29.92
CA VAL A 50 29.42 -20.00 -28.88
C VAL A 50 30.14 -19.77 -27.55
N LEU A 51 29.95 -18.58 -27.00
CA LEU A 51 30.49 -18.22 -25.69
C LEU A 51 29.99 -19.25 -24.68
N SER A 52 30.92 -19.81 -23.91
CA SER A 52 30.55 -20.70 -22.80
C SER A 52 29.59 -19.96 -21.87
N CYS A 53 28.74 -20.68 -21.12
CA CYS A 53 27.84 -20.06 -20.14
C CYS A 53 28.60 -19.07 -19.22
N ARG A 54 29.84 -19.42 -18.87
CA ARG A 54 30.75 -18.60 -18.07
C ARG A 54 31.20 -17.31 -18.76
N ASP A 55 31.37 -17.32 -20.08
CA ASP A 55 31.71 -16.13 -20.86
C ASP A 55 30.50 -15.22 -21.12
N LYS A 56 29.30 -15.81 -21.22
CA LYS A 56 28.04 -15.05 -21.26
C LYS A 56 27.80 -14.31 -19.95
N ASP A 57 28.06 -14.94 -18.80
CA ASP A 57 27.94 -14.30 -17.50
C ASP A 57 28.97 -13.19 -17.29
N LYS A 58 30.23 -13.41 -17.71
CA LYS A 58 31.25 -12.36 -17.70
C LYS A 58 30.84 -11.16 -18.55
N ASN A 59 30.32 -11.39 -19.75
CA ASN A 59 29.85 -10.30 -20.62
C ASN A 59 28.60 -9.62 -20.04
N ARG A 60 27.71 -10.36 -19.39
CA ARG A 60 26.54 -9.78 -18.70
C ARG A 60 26.95 -8.90 -17.53
N ILE A 61 27.88 -9.35 -16.68
CA ILE A 61 28.41 -8.57 -15.56
C ILE A 61 29.18 -7.36 -16.05
N LYS A 62 30.00 -7.52 -17.10
CA LYS A 62 30.73 -6.44 -17.74
C LYS A 62 29.77 -5.39 -18.29
N ASN A 63 28.76 -5.79 -19.07
CA ASN A 63 27.76 -4.87 -19.61
C ASN A 63 26.93 -4.21 -18.49
N TRP A 64 26.54 -4.96 -17.45
CA TRP A 64 25.85 -4.40 -16.30
C TRP A 64 26.71 -3.35 -15.59
N PHE A 65 28.00 -3.60 -15.40
CA PHE A 65 28.92 -2.67 -14.75
C PHE A 65 29.11 -1.39 -15.57
N TYR A 66 29.35 -1.50 -16.89
CA TYR A 66 29.50 -0.33 -17.75
C TYR A 66 28.18 0.45 -17.90
N ASN A 67 27.03 -0.23 -17.98
CA ASN A 67 25.73 0.44 -18.05
C ASN A 67 25.28 1.03 -16.70
N SER A 68 25.78 0.51 -15.56
CA SER A 68 25.44 1.03 -14.23
C SER A 68 26.38 2.15 -13.76
N LYS A 69 27.55 2.29 -14.39
CA LYS A 69 28.56 3.32 -14.07
C LYS A 69 28.59 4.49 -15.05
N LEU A 70 27.87 4.42 -16.17
CA LEU A 70 27.54 5.62 -16.93
C LEU A 70 26.53 6.43 -16.10
N ASP A 71 27.06 7.37 -15.32
CA ASP A 71 26.30 8.54 -14.92
C ASP A 71 25.64 9.12 -16.18
N LYS A 72 24.41 9.58 -15.99
CA LYS A 72 23.49 10.03 -17.01
C LYS A 72 24.11 11.18 -17.80
N ASP A 73 24.83 10.88 -18.88
CA ASP A 73 25.13 11.87 -19.90
C ASP A 73 23.80 12.39 -20.43
N GLU A 74 23.51 13.63 -20.07
CA GLU A 74 22.48 14.57 -20.54
C GLU A 74 21.55 14.02 -21.64
N SER A 75 20.72 13.05 -21.28
CA SER A 75 19.73 12.53 -22.21
C SER A 75 18.59 13.54 -22.26
N LYS A 76 18.47 14.23 -23.40
CA LYS A 76 17.34 15.05 -23.83
C LYS A 76 16.05 14.61 -23.14
N GLU A 77 15.40 15.56 -22.48
CA GLU A 77 14.19 15.41 -21.67
C GLU A 77 13.20 14.45 -22.34
N LYS A 78 13.15 13.20 -21.85
CA LYS A 78 12.09 12.27 -22.24
C LYS A 78 10.77 12.84 -21.70
N PRO A 79 9.68 12.87 -22.50
CA PRO A 79 8.40 13.36 -22.01
C PRO A 79 8.02 12.55 -20.77
N VAL A 80 7.81 13.26 -19.65
CA VAL A 80 7.43 12.66 -18.38
C VAL A 80 6.03 12.06 -18.54
N VAL A 81 5.96 10.75 -18.81
CA VAL A 81 4.70 10.03 -19.04
C VAL A 81 3.82 9.99 -17.79
N LEU A 82 4.42 10.12 -16.59
CA LEU A 82 3.73 10.22 -15.30
C LEU A 82 4.45 11.24 -14.41
N ASP A 83 3.86 12.42 -14.30
CA ASP A 83 4.33 13.49 -13.41
C ASP A 83 3.95 13.16 -11.96
N LEU A 84 4.80 12.39 -11.29
CA LEU A 84 4.67 12.01 -9.88
C LEU A 84 5.03 13.16 -8.92
N THR A 85 5.50 14.31 -9.44
CA THR A 85 5.80 15.48 -8.59
C THR A 85 4.53 16.24 -8.21
N LYS A 86 3.45 16.08 -8.98
CA LYS A 86 2.15 16.68 -8.70
C LYS A 86 1.30 15.75 -7.85
N VAL A 87 1.54 15.77 -6.54
CA VAL A 87 0.62 15.18 -5.57
C VAL A 87 -0.73 15.90 -5.73
N LYS A 88 -1.71 15.19 -6.29
CA LYS A 88 -3.08 15.71 -6.42
C LYS A 88 -3.69 15.78 -5.02
N LYS A 89 -3.56 16.97 -4.44
CA LYS A 89 -4.25 17.45 -3.26
C LYS A 89 -5.77 17.22 -3.41
N LYS A 90 -6.29 16.14 -2.81
CA LYS A 90 -7.73 15.82 -2.81
C LYS A 90 -8.41 16.56 -1.65
N LYS A 91 -9.58 17.13 -1.91
CA LYS A 91 -10.47 17.68 -0.89
C LYS A 91 -10.92 16.54 0.03
N ILE A 92 -10.72 16.69 1.34
CA ILE A 92 -11.18 15.69 2.33
C ILE A 92 -12.71 15.71 2.45
N HIS A 93 -13.30 14.60 2.89
CA HIS A 93 -14.77 14.51 3.04
C HIS A 93 -15.28 15.41 4.19
N PRO A 94 -16.50 15.99 4.13
CA PRO A 94 -16.96 16.95 5.15
C PRO A 94 -16.90 16.43 6.59
N TYR A 95 -17.36 15.19 6.84
CA TYR A 95 -17.31 14.61 8.19
C TYR A 95 -15.86 14.48 8.71
N GLN A 96 -14.87 14.25 7.83
CA GLN A 96 -13.46 14.13 8.23
C GLN A 96 -12.90 15.48 8.62
N ALA A 97 -13.25 16.53 7.87
CA ALA A 97 -12.91 17.91 8.22
C ALA A 97 -13.56 18.30 9.55
N TYR A 98 -14.83 17.91 9.76
CA TYR A 98 -15.58 18.17 10.98
C TYR A 98 -14.96 17.52 12.22
N LEU A 99 -14.69 16.21 12.15
CA LEU A 99 -14.03 15.47 13.25
C LEU A 99 -12.64 16.00 13.58
N ARG A 100 -11.93 16.54 12.58
CA ARG A 100 -10.60 17.11 12.80
C ARG A 100 -10.67 18.50 13.45
N LEU A 101 -11.63 19.32 13.02
CA LEU A 101 -11.78 20.69 13.49
C LEU A 101 -12.32 20.76 14.91
N TYR A 102 -13.28 19.90 15.25
CA TYR A 102 -13.97 19.89 16.56
C TYR A 102 -13.71 18.60 17.34
N ARG A 103 -12.51 18.02 17.20
CA ARG A 103 -12.17 16.72 17.80
C ARG A 103 -12.46 16.66 19.29
N ASP A 104 -12.05 17.68 20.03
CA ASP A 104 -12.08 17.70 21.48
C ASP A 104 -13.52 17.81 22.01
N GLU A 105 -14.40 18.48 21.26
CA GLU A 105 -15.83 18.62 21.58
C GLU A 105 -16.64 17.39 21.16
N LEU A 106 -16.32 16.82 20.00
CA LEU A 106 -17.05 15.69 19.43
C LEU A 106 -16.70 14.36 20.06
N LYS A 107 -15.44 14.16 20.48
CA LYS A 107 -14.98 12.90 21.07
C LYS A 107 -15.83 12.43 22.26
N PRO A 108 -16.08 13.24 23.31
CA PRO A 108 -16.89 12.77 24.43
C PRO A 108 -18.32 12.40 24.00
N LEU A 109 -18.91 13.14 23.06
CA LEU A 109 -20.24 12.83 22.53
C LEU A 109 -20.26 11.51 21.73
N LEU A 110 -19.20 11.23 20.96
CA LEU A 110 -19.06 9.98 20.24
C LEU A 110 -18.88 8.80 21.19
N ASP A 111 -18.06 8.95 22.23
CA ASP A 111 -17.82 7.92 23.24
C ASP A 111 -19.13 7.58 23.99
N GLU A 112 -19.92 8.59 24.36
CA GLU A 112 -21.23 8.41 25.00
C GLU A 112 -22.22 7.66 24.09
N GLN A 113 -22.34 8.07 22.82
CA GLN A 113 -23.20 7.40 21.84
C GLN A 113 -22.77 5.96 21.58
N TRP A 114 -21.45 5.71 21.56
CA TRP A 114 -20.90 4.38 21.38
C TRP A 114 -21.23 3.45 22.55
N GLU A 115 -21.09 3.95 23.78
CA GLU A 115 -21.47 3.20 24.98
C GLU A 115 -22.96 2.86 25.00
N MET A 116 -23.83 3.80 24.63
CA MET A 116 -25.26 3.54 24.52
C MET A 116 -25.55 2.44 23.50
N GLN A 117 -24.93 2.52 22.32
CA GLN A 117 -25.14 1.52 21.29
C GLN A 117 -24.66 0.13 21.73
N ILE A 118 -23.52 0.02 22.41
CA ILE A 118 -23.03 -1.27 22.94
C ILE A 118 -23.97 -1.82 24.02
N LYS A 119 -24.52 -0.97 24.89
CA LYS A 119 -25.49 -1.41 25.93
C LYS A 119 -26.78 -1.96 25.31
N ASP A 120 -27.21 -1.39 24.19
CA ASP A 120 -28.43 -1.79 23.48
C ASP A 120 -28.24 -3.01 22.56
N LEU A 121 -27.00 -3.48 22.37
CA LEU A 121 -26.75 -4.69 21.60
C LEU A 121 -27.29 -5.92 22.35
N LEU A 122 -28.17 -6.67 21.68
CA LEU A 122 -28.60 -7.99 22.16
C LEU A 122 -27.39 -8.89 22.43
N ALA A 123 -27.47 -9.66 23.52
CA ALA A 123 -26.44 -10.60 23.91
C ALA A 123 -26.09 -11.53 22.74
N GLY A 124 -24.85 -11.42 22.25
CA GLY A 124 -24.31 -12.25 21.16
C GLY A 124 -24.27 -11.59 19.78
N ALA A 125 -24.81 -10.38 19.60
CA ALA A 125 -24.60 -9.61 18.36
C ALA A 125 -23.17 -9.02 18.33
N PRO A 126 -22.48 -9.02 17.19
CA PRO A 126 -21.19 -8.36 17.06
C PRO A 126 -21.37 -6.83 17.06
N PRO A 127 -20.51 -6.07 17.77
CA PRO A 127 -20.56 -4.61 17.72
C PRO A 127 -20.32 -4.11 16.29
N PRO A 128 -20.94 -2.98 15.91
CA PRO A 128 -20.69 -2.36 14.61
C PRO A 128 -19.21 -1.98 14.48
N GLU A 129 -18.76 -1.78 13.24
CA GLU A 129 -17.40 -1.29 13.02
C GLU A 129 -17.29 0.17 13.50
N CYS A 130 -16.31 0.44 14.37
CA CYS A 130 -16.12 1.76 15.01
C CYS A 130 -16.01 2.91 14.00
N LEU A 131 -15.33 2.69 12.87
CA LEU A 131 -15.20 3.69 11.80
C LEU A 131 -16.54 3.99 11.12
N VAL A 132 -17.35 2.97 10.87
CA VAL A 132 -18.67 3.13 10.24
C VAL A 132 -19.61 3.87 11.17
N PHE A 133 -19.57 3.54 12.47
CA PHE A 133 -20.32 4.26 13.50
C PHE A 133 -19.91 5.73 13.58
N THR A 134 -18.61 5.98 13.76
CA THR A 134 -18.02 7.32 13.88
C THR A 134 -18.43 8.19 12.69
N ARG A 135 -18.33 7.64 11.48
CA ARG A 135 -18.76 8.33 10.26
C ARG A 135 -20.24 8.71 10.31
N LYS A 136 -21.12 7.76 10.62
CA LYS A 136 -22.58 8.00 10.64
C LYS A 136 -22.95 9.07 11.67
N VAL A 137 -22.41 8.96 12.89
CA VAL A 137 -22.69 9.91 13.97
C VAL A 137 -22.15 11.31 13.62
N ALA A 138 -20.93 11.39 13.09
CA ALA A 138 -20.35 12.65 12.65
C ALA A 138 -21.15 13.30 11.51
N GLU A 139 -21.67 12.51 10.55
CA GLU A 139 -22.56 13.00 9.50
C GLU A 139 -23.89 13.52 10.08
N THR A 140 -24.47 12.85 11.08
CA THR A 140 -25.69 13.33 11.75
C THR A 140 -25.48 14.61 12.54
N PHE A 141 -24.37 14.74 13.26
CA PHE A 141 -24.03 15.96 13.98
C PHE A 141 -23.80 17.12 13.01
N LEU A 142 -22.98 16.90 11.97
CA LEU A 142 -22.72 17.93 10.97
C LEU A 142 -24.00 18.41 10.25
N ALA A 143 -25.00 17.55 10.05
CA ALA A 143 -26.27 17.94 9.47
C ALA A 143 -27.07 18.92 10.37
N GLY A 144 -26.98 18.73 11.70
CA GLY A 144 -27.67 19.53 12.71
C GLY A 144 -26.95 20.84 13.10
N GLU A 145 -25.67 20.98 12.79
CA GLU A 145 -24.87 22.18 13.08
C GLU A 145 -25.38 23.43 12.33
N PRO A 146 -25.13 24.65 12.88
CA PRO A 146 -25.47 25.90 12.23
C PRO A 146 -24.62 26.14 10.97
N ASP A 147 -25.10 27.02 10.10
CA ASP A 147 -24.46 27.30 8.80
C ASP A 147 -23.03 27.84 8.94
N ASP A 148 -22.74 28.58 10.02
CA ASP A 148 -21.40 29.10 10.30
C ASP A 148 -20.37 27.97 10.51
N VAL A 149 -20.78 26.91 11.20
CA VAL A 149 -19.95 25.72 11.45
C VAL A 149 -19.77 24.94 10.16
N LYS A 150 -20.83 24.77 9.36
CA LYS A 150 -20.75 24.12 8.04
C LYS A 150 -19.81 24.86 7.09
N ALA A 151 -19.86 26.20 7.09
CA ALA A 151 -18.94 27.04 6.31
C ALA A 151 -17.49 26.94 6.82
N ALA A 152 -17.27 26.78 8.13
CA ALA A 152 -15.94 26.53 8.68
C ALA A 152 -15.40 25.15 8.26
N VAL A 153 -16.24 24.12 8.27
CA VAL A 153 -15.90 22.78 7.79
C VAL A 153 -15.54 22.80 6.30
N GLU A 154 -16.32 23.50 5.47
CA GLU A 154 -16.04 23.61 4.04
C GLU A 154 -14.69 24.30 3.75
N ARG A 155 -14.37 25.37 4.50
CA ARG A 155 -13.04 26.00 4.45
C ARG A 155 -11.94 25.02 4.83
N ALA A 156 -12.12 24.31 5.95
CA ALA A 156 -11.17 23.31 6.41
C ALA A 156 -10.96 22.15 5.42
N GLN A 157 -11.96 21.82 4.59
CA GLN A 157 -11.81 20.82 3.52
C GLN A 157 -10.84 21.26 2.42
N CYS A 158 -10.80 22.57 2.12
CA CYS A 158 -9.92 23.14 1.10
C CYS A 158 -8.49 23.29 1.62
N ASP A 159 -8.35 23.65 2.90
CA ASP A 159 -7.04 23.89 3.54
C ASP A 159 -6.34 22.58 3.90
N ASN A 160 -7.08 21.58 4.39
CA ASN A 160 -6.55 20.25 4.68
C ASN A 160 -6.56 19.38 3.43
N THR A 161 -5.62 19.65 2.56
CA THR A 161 -5.21 18.65 1.59
C THR A 161 -4.34 17.64 2.32
N MET A 162 -4.92 16.48 2.64
CA MET A 162 -4.16 15.36 3.17
C MET A 162 -3.03 15.07 2.18
N GLU A 163 -1.79 15.31 2.59
CA GLU A 163 -0.65 14.57 2.08
C GLU A 163 -0.93 13.12 2.47
N MET A 164 -1.61 12.39 1.59
CA MET A 164 -1.75 10.96 1.78
C MET A 164 -0.34 10.42 1.67
N GLU A 165 0.20 9.98 2.81
CA GLU A 165 1.37 9.13 2.87
C GLU A 165 1.12 8.01 1.87
N GLU A 166 1.83 8.07 0.75
CA GLU A 166 1.57 7.23 -0.41
C GLU A 166 1.82 5.80 0.04
N ASP A 167 0.77 4.97 0.05
CA ASP A 167 0.87 3.56 0.42
C ASP A 167 1.97 2.92 -0.45
N GLU A 168 3.16 2.72 0.13
CA GLU A 168 4.35 2.27 -0.60
C GLU A 168 4.06 0.97 -1.34
N GLU A 169 3.13 0.17 -0.83
CA GLU A 169 2.68 -1.06 -1.45
C GLU A 169 1.86 -0.79 -2.72
N ALA A 170 0.97 0.22 -2.72
CA ALA A 170 0.25 0.65 -3.91
C ALA A 170 1.21 1.20 -4.98
N ARG A 171 2.23 1.97 -4.56
CA ARG A 171 3.29 2.49 -5.42
C ARG A 171 4.13 1.35 -6.02
N ALA A 172 4.56 0.40 -5.19
CA ALA A 172 5.32 -0.77 -5.64
C ALA A 172 4.52 -1.64 -6.61
N LYS A 173 3.21 -1.82 -6.38
CA LYS A 173 2.31 -2.57 -7.26
C LYS A 173 2.12 -1.88 -8.61
N ALA A 174 2.00 -0.56 -8.64
CA ALA A 174 1.94 0.22 -9.87
C ALA A 174 3.24 0.06 -10.68
N LEU A 175 4.40 0.17 -10.03
CA LEU A 175 5.71 -0.04 -10.65
C LEU A 175 5.88 -1.46 -11.23
N ARG A 176 5.45 -2.49 -10.50
CA ARG A 176 5.51 -3.89 -10.98
C ARG A 176 4.69 -4.12 -12.25
N ARG A 177 3.50 -3.51 -12.35
CA ARG A 177 2.66 -3.60 -13.55
C ARG A 177 3.31 -2.93 -14.76
N THR A 178 3.91 -1.76 -14.56
CA THR A 178 4.64 -1.06 -15.63
C THR A 178 5.82 -1.88 -16.11
N ILE A 179 6.62 -2.44 -15.20
CA ILE A 179 7.76 -3.30 -15.54
C ILE A 179 7.30 -4.53 -16.34
N ALA A 180 6.20 -5.17 -15.94
CA ALA A 180 5.63 -6.32 -16.65
C ALA A 180 5.10 -5.98 -18.06
N GLY A 181 4.72 -4.72 -18.31
CA GLY A 181 4.21 -4.26 -19.61
C GLY A 181 5.29 -3.92 -20.64
N ILE A 182 6.54 -3.69 -20.21
CA ILE A 182 7.64 -3.27 -21.09
C ILE A 182 7.89 -4.25 -22.25
N PRO A 183 7.95 -5.58 -22.05
CA PRO A 183 8.22 -6.51 -23.15
C PRO A 183 7.18 -6.43 -24.28
N LYS A 184 5.90 -6.31 -23.91
CA LYS A 184 4.80 -6.20 -24.87
C LYS A 184 4.84 -4.88 -25.64
N MET A 185 5.22 -3.79 -24.96
CA MET A 185 5.39 -2.48 -25.57
C MET A 185 6.57 -2.47 -26.57
N ILE A 186 7.68 -3.12 -26.23
CA ILE A 186 8.83 -3.30 -27.14
C ILE A 186 8.41 -4.09 -28.38
N GLN A 187 7.64 -5.17 -28.20
CA GLN A 187 7.17 -6.00 -29.30
C GLN A 187 6.26 -5.22 -30.26
N ILE A 188 5.27 -4.48 -29.74
CA ILE A 188 4.40 -3.61 -30.54
C ILE A 188 5.21 -2.56 -31.30
N THR A 189 6.23 -2.00 -30.65
CA THR A 189 7.10 -0.97 -31.27
C THR A 189 7.92 -1.58 -32.41
N ALA A 190 8.46 -2.79 -32.23
CA ALA A 190 9.18 -3.51 -33.28
C ALA A 190 8.27 -3.84 -34.48
N GLU A 191 7.06 -4.33 -34.23
CA GLU A 191 6.05 -4.62 -35.27
C GLU A 191 5.66 -3.36 -36.06
N ASN A 192 5.59 -2.20 -35.41
CA ASN A 192 5.31 -0.95 -36.09
C ASN A 192 6.48 -0.48 -36.96
N ILE A 193 7.72 -0.62 -36.49
CA ILE A 193 8.91 -0.26 -37.27
C ILE A 193 9.01 -1.14 -38.52
N GLU A 194 8.77 -2.44 -38.40
CA GLU A 194 8.75 -3.37 -39.54
C GLU A 194 7.68 -2.98 -40.57
N ARG A 195 6.51 -2.50 -40.13
CA ARG A 195 5.44 -2.04 -41.02
C ARG A 195 5.77 -0.73 -41.75
N GLU A 196 6.55 0.15 -41.14
CA GLU A 196 6.93 1.44 -41.73
C GLU A 196 8.16 1.35 -42.65
N THR A 197 9.01 0.33 -42.46
CA THR A 197 10.30 0.21 -43.17
C THR A 197 10.40 -0.96 -44.15
N GLY A 198 9.43 -1.89 -44.13
CA GLY A 198 9.29 -2.98 -45.10
C GLY A 198 8.28 -2.65 -46.20
#